data_AF-A0A0N4WII3-F1
#
_entry.id   AF-A0A0N4WII3-F1
#
_cell.length_a   1.000
_cell.length_b   1.000
_cell.length_c   1.000
_cell.angle_alpha   90.00
_cell.angle_beta   90.00
_cell.angle_gamma   90.00
#
_symmetry.space_group_name_H-M   'P 1'
#
loop_
_entity.id
_entity.type
_entity.pdbx_description
1 polymer ?
#
loop_
_entity_poly.entity_id
_entity_poly.type
_entity_poly.pdbx_seq_one_letter_code
_entity_poly.pdbx_strand_id
1 'polypeptide(L)' 'MQTSKEFVHQYLTVPEWLNMKKLLRVIKEIGGTRRDAHRAISIYLGRVLSPEKRQEIEDRKDELESTFGGSFRR' A
#
# COMPACT_ATOMS: atom_id res chain seq x y z
N MET A 1 -12.20 -5.70 3.29
CA MET A 1 -11.67 -5.52 1.91
C MET A 1 -11.99 -4.14 1.31
N GLN A 2 -13.14 -3.51 1.65
CA GLN A 2 -13.52 -2.16 1.20
C GLN A 2 -12.54 -1.08 1.72
N THR A 3 -12.23 -1.15 3.02
CA THR A 3 -11.47 -0.15 3.77
C THR A 3 -10.04 0.04 3.24
N SER A 4 -9.37 -1.05 2.80
CA SER A 4 -7.99 -0.96 2.30
C SER A 4 -7.93 -0.35 0.90
N LYS A 5 -8.98 -0.54 0.09
CA LYS A 5 -9.08 0.09 -1.24
C LYS A 5 -9.38 1.58 -1.10
N GLU A 6 -10.29 1.95 -0.20
CA GLU A 6 -10.62 3.35 0.10
C GLU A 6 -9.41 4.09 0.66
N PHE A 7 -8.67 3.48 1.59
CA PHE A 7 -7.43 4.03 2.11
C PHE A 7 -6.42 4.31 1.00
N VAL A 8 -6.14 3.34 0.13
CA VAL A 8 -5.20 3.54 -0.97
C VAL A 8 -5.68 4.64 -1.94
N HIS A 9 -6.98 4.76 -2.19
CA HIS A 9 -7.57 5.80 -3.02
C HIS A 9 -7.53 7.21 -2.37
N GLN A 10 -7.43 7.32 -1.05
CA GLN A 10 -7.25 8.61 -0.37
C GLN A 10 -5.84 9.19 -0.62
N TYR A 11 -4.82 8.32 -0.69
CA TYR A 11 -3.44 8.76 -0.83
C TYR A 11 -2.93 8.74 -2.27
N LEU A 12 -3.42 7.80 -3.09
CA LEU A 12 -3.04 7.63 -4.49
C LEU A 12 -4.12 8.10 -5.45
N THR A 13 -3.70 8.80 -6.49
CA THR A 13 -4.50 9.05 -7.69
C THR A 13 -4.80 7.75 -8.43
N VAL A 14 -5.82 7.77 -9.30
CA VAL A 14 -6.17 6.59 -10.14
C VAL A 14 -4.98 6.09 -10.98
N PRO A 15 -4.17 6.95 -11.65
CA PRO A 15 -2.99 6.50 -12.38
C PRO A 15 -1.96 5.79 -11.49
N GLU A 16 -1.70 6.33 -10.30
CA GLU A 16 -0.74 5.76 -9.34
C GLU A 16 -1.20 4.40 -8.82
N TRP A 17 -2.50 4.24 -8.57
CA TRP A 17 -3.09 2.95 -8.21
C TRP A 17 -2.96 1.93 -9.33
N LEU A 18 -3.22 2.32 -10.59
CA LEU A 18 -3.08 1.43 -11.74
C LEU A 18 -1.62 0.99 -11.95
N ASN A 19 -0.67 1.89 -11.75
CA ASN A 19 0.76 1.57 -11.82
C ASN A 19 1.19 0.62 -10.69
N MET A 20 0.68 0.82 -9.47
CA MET A 20 0.94 -0.11 -8.36
C MET A 20 0.37 -1.51 -8.65
N LYS A 21 -0.82 -1.61 -9.26
CA LYS A 21 -1.37 -2.92 -9.70
C LYS A 21 -0.51 -3.60 -10.75
N LYS A 22 0.03 -2.84 -11.72
CA LYS A 22 0.96 -3.38 -12.73
C LYS A 22 2.21 -3.93 -12.06
N LEU A 23 2.80 -3.19 -11.12
CA LEU A 23 3.96 -3.64 -10.35
C LEU A 23 3.68 -4.96 -9.62
N LEU A 24 2.54 -5.07 -8.93
CA LEU A 24 2.16 -6.30 -8.24
C LEU A 24 1.93 -7.47 -9.19
N ARG A 25 1.37 -7.22 -10.37
CA ARG A 25 1.21 -8.25 -11.41
C ARG A 25 2.57 -8.76 -11.89
N VAL A 26 3.51 -7.86 -12.19
CA VAL A 26 4.87 -8.24 -12.62
C VAL A 26 5.56 -9.08 -11.55
N ILE A 27 5.48 -8.68 -10.27
CA ILE A 27 6.07 -9.45 -9.16
C ILE A 27 5.49 -10.86 -9.09
N LYS A 28 4.18 -11.00 -9.28
CA LYS A 28 3.54 -12.32 -9.33
C LYS A 28 4.01 -13.15 -10.51
N GLU A 29 4.15 -12.54 -11.69
CA GLU A 29 4.56 -13.22 -12.93
C GLU A 29 5.99 -13.76 -12.85
N ILE A 30 6.90 -13.05 -12.16
CA ILE A 30 8.28 -13.51 -11.93
C ILE A 30 8.42 -14.49 -10.75
N GLY A 31 7.31 -14.94 -10.15
CA GLY A 31 7.33 -15.86 -9.00
C GLY A 31 7.71 -15.20 -7.66
N GLY A 32 7.57 -13.87 -7.56
CA GLY A 32 7.89 -13.12 -6.35
C GLY A 32 7.01 -13.48 -5.15
N THR A 33 7.59 -13.40 -3.98
CA THR A 33 6.93 -13.74 -2.72
C THR A 33 6.08 -12.58 -2.19
N ARG A 34 5.28 -12.87 -1.15
CA ARG A 34 4.56 -11.83 -0.40
C ARG A 34 5.50 -10.75 0.16
N ARG A 35 6.74 -11.11 0.55
CA ARG A 35 7.73 -10.15 1.05
C ARG A 35 8.22 -9.24 -0.07
N ASP A 36 8.40 -9.76 -1.28
CA ASP A 36 8.81 -8.97 -2.44
C ASP A 36 7.72 -7.97 -2.83
N ALA A 37 6.46 -8.42 -2.83
CA ALA A 37 5.31 -7.55 -3.04
C ALA A 37 5.24 -6.43 -1.98
N HIS A 38 5.43 -6.77 -0.70
CA HIS A 38 5.42 -5.78 0.38
C HIS A 38 6.54 -4.75 0.21
N ARG A 39 7.77 -5.21 -0.05
CA ARG A 39 8.94 -4.33 -0.25
C ARG A 39 8.74 -3.40 -1.44
N ALA A 40 8.21 -3.92 -2.54
CA ALA A 40 7.95 -3.14 -3.75
C ALA A 40 6.86 -2.08 -3.52
N ILE A 41 5.77 -2.43 -2.81
CA ILE A 41 4.74 -1.46 -2.41
C ILE A 41 5.35 -0.36 -1.54
N SER A 42 6.14 -0.69 -0.51
CA SER A 42 6.76 0.31 0.37
C SER A 42 7.67 1.28 -0.39
N ILE A 43 8.48 0.77 -1.34
CA ILE A 43 9.34 1.61 -2.19
C ILE A 43 8.50 2.49 -3.11
N TYR A 44 7.46 1.93 -3.73
CA TYR A 44 6.58 2.65 -4.64
C TYR A 44 5.85 3.80 -3.92
N LEU A 45 5.23 3.51 -2.77
CA LEU A 45 4.58 4.51 -1.94
C LEU A 45 5.58 5.57 -1.48
N GLY A 46 6.80 5.20 -1.13
CA GLY A 46 7.85 6.16 -0.77
C GLY A 46 8.30 7.10 -1.89
N ARG A 47 8.01 6.78 -3.16
CA ARG A 47 8.28 7.64 -4.33
C ARG A 47 7.08 8.49 -4.75
N VAL A 48 5.88 7.99 -4.50
CA VAL A 48 4.64 8.56 -5.01
C VAL A 48 3.96 9.45 -3.97
N LEU A 49 4.11 9.14 -2.69
CA LEU A 49 3.58 9.98 -1.62
C LEU A 49 4.42 11.23 -1.44
N SER A 50 3.76 12.39 -1.29
CA SER A 50 4.42 13.61 -0.82
C SER A 50 4.92 13.42 0.62
N PRO A 51 5.96 14.16 1.04
CA PRO A 51 6.47 14.08 2.42
C PRO A 51 5.39 14.29 3.48
N GLU A 52 4.45 15.21 3.22
CA GLU A 52 3.32 15.53 4.10
C GLU A 52 2.36 14.34 4.27
N LYS A 53 1.94 13.71 3.16
CA LYS A 53 1.09 12.51 3.19
C LYS A 53 1.80 11.34 3.87
N ARG A 54 3.12 11.28 3.74
CA ARG A 54 3.93 10.24 4.37
C ARG A 54 3.97 10.42 5.88
N GLN A 55 4.11 11.67 6.35
CA GLN A 55 4.03 12.01 7.75
C GLN A 55 2.64 11.71 8.32
N GLU A 56 1.58 12.07 7.60
CA GLU A 56 0.19 11.76 8.01
C GLU A 56 -0.05 10.25 8.17
N ILE A 57 0.50 9.41 7.28
CA ILE A 57 0.37 7.96 7.40
C ILE A 57 1.17 7.41 8.59
N GLU A 58 2.37 7.94 8.86
CA GLU A 58 3.17 7.54 10.03
C GLU A 58 2.50 7.99 11.33
N ASP A 59 1.96 9.20 11.38
CA ASP A 59 1.24 9.74 12.55
C ASP A 59 -0.03 8.93 12.86
N ARG A 60 -0.62 8.29 11.83
CA ARG A 60 -1.81 7.45 11.94
C ARG A 60 -1.50 5.96 12.01
N LYS A 61 -0.23 5.56 12.10
CA LYS A 61 0.19 4.15 12.03
C LYS A 61 -0.52 3.26 13.04
N ASP A 62 -0.66 3.71 14.29
CA ASP A 62 -1.33 2.95 15.35
C ASP A 62 -2.84 2.81 15.10
N GLU A 63 -3.47 3.86 14.56
CA GLU A 63 -4.88 3.85 14.16
C GLU A 63 -5.12 2.87 12.99
N LEU A 64 -4.19 2.86 12.04
CA LEU A 64 -4.20 1.98 10.87
C LEU A 64 -3.93 0.53 11.26
N GLU A 65 -2.98 0.27 12.17
CA GLU A 65 -2.74 -1.07 12.71
C GLU A 65 -3.96 -1.59 13.46
N SER A 66 -4.66 -0.74 14.22
CA SER A 66 -5.91 -1.13 14.91
C SER A 66 -7.04 -1.43 13.91
N THR A 67 -7.20 -0.59 12.88
CA THR A 67 -8.27 -0.71 11.87
C THR A 67 -8.06 -1.88 10.91
N PHE A 68 -6.80 -2.16 10.53
CA PHE A 68 -6.46 -3.16 9.51
C PHE A 68 -5.82 -4.43 10.08
N GLY A 69 -5.24 -4.38 11.28
CA GLY A 69 -4.53 -5.51 11.91
C GLY A 69 -5.44 -6.66 12.32
N GLY A 70 -6.72 -6.40 12.57
CA GLY A 70 -7.71 -7.43 12.87
C GLY A 70 -8.04 -8.35 11.68
N SER A 71 -7.80 -7.91 10.44
CA SER A 71 -8.19 -8.66 9.23
C SER A 71 -7.06 -9.50 8.62
N PHE A 72 -5.84 -9.50 9.18
CA PHE A 72 -4.69 -10.25 8.65
C PHE A 72 -4.30 -11.50 9.46
N ARG A 73 -4.88 -11.70 10.64
CA ARG A 73 -4.76 -12.93 11.45
C ARG A 73 -6.08 -13.72 11.44
N ARG A 74 -6.44 -14.31 10.30
CA ARG A 74 -7.27 -15.52 10.24
C ARG A 74 -6.84 -16.36 9.04
#